data_AF-A0AAN7BYP4-F1
#
_entry.id   AF-A0AAN7BYP4-F1
#
_cell.length_a   1.000
_cell.length_b   1.000
_cell.length_c   1.000
_cell.angle_alpha   90.00
_cell.angle_beta   90.00
_cell.angle_gamma   90.00
#
_symmetry.space_group_name_H-M   'P 1'
#
loop_
_entity.id
_entity.type
_entity.pdbx_description
1 polymer ?
#
loop_
_entity_poly.entity_id
_entity_poly.type
_entity_poly.pdbx_seq_one_letter_code
_entity_poly.pdbx_strand_id
1 'polypeptide(L)'
;MAPKSGFTAKKAYLVLYNAASAIAWAAVLGRVAVVCGWKGPVLVPLVVDNFARITQTFAVMEILHALTGVVPAPVFTTLMQVASRLFLMWAICWPFPQLNPSTWYSSMLCAWATTEVIRYTYFVFKQFDAVPGALHWLRYSAFLVLYPVGISSEVAMTLKALFGPASSVATWYPYALIAVLLSYIPGSVILYSHMLKQRRKYLGAGGKSAEQKKKQ
;
A
#
# COMPACT_ATOMS: atom_id res chain seq x y z
N MET A 1 -13.40 36.91 -12.82
CA MET A 1 -12.12 36.71 -12.09
C MET A 1 -12.31 35.49 -11.19
N ALA A 2 -11.78 34.32 -11.57
CA ALA A 2 -11.97 33.10 -10.78
C ALA A 2 -11.23 33.25 -9.43
N PRO A 3 -11.83 32.88 -8.29
CA PRO A 3 -11.15 32.98 -7.01
C PRO A 3 -9.90 32.09 -7.04
N LYS A 4 -8.72 32.69 -6.86
CA LYS A 4 -7.48 31.96 -6.59
C LYS A 4 -7.78 31.00 -5.44
N SER A 5 -7.69 29.70 -5.66
CA SER A 5 -8.05 28.70 -4.64
C SER A 5 -7.10 28.82 -3.46
N GLY A 6 -7.51 29.60 -2.46
CA GLY A 6 -6.79 29.77 -1.20
C GLY A 6 -6.52 28.42 -0.55
N PHE A 7 -5.43 28.33 0.20
CA PHE A 7 -5.08 27.14 0.97
C PHE A 7 -6.17 26.87 2.01
N THR A 8 -7.04 25.89 1.75
CA THR A 8 -8.16 25.55 2.65
C THR A 8 -7.69 24.66 3.79
N ALA A 9 -8.41 24.66 4.92
CA ALA A 9 -8.13 23.77 6.05
C ALA A 9 -8.14 22.28 5.63
N LYS A 10 -9.05 21.91 4.72
CA LYS A 10 -9.10 20.58 4.10
C LYS A 10 -7.81 20.24 3.34
N LYS A 11 -7.32 21.17 2.53
CA LYS A 11 -6.08 21.02 1.77
C LYS A 11 -4.87 20.90 2.70
N ALA A 12 -4.81 21.74 3.73
CA ALA A 12 -3.77 21.69 4.77
C ALA A 12 -3.73 20.33 5.47
N TYR A 13 -4.89 19.85 5.92
CA TYR A 13 -5.05 18.55 6.56
C TYR A 13 -4.57 17.41 5.66
N LEU A 14 -4.99 17.39 4.40
CA LEU A 14 -4.57 16.35 3.45
C LEU A 14 -3.07 16.41 3.17
N VAL A 15 -2.46 17.59 3.08
CA VAL A 15 -1.00 17.71 2.94
C VAL A 15 -0.31 17.10 4.15
N LEU A 16 -0.71 17.48 5.37
CA LEU A 16 -0.10 16.98 6.61
C LEU A 16 -0.27 15.47 6.77
N TYR A 17 -1.48 14.95 6.55
CA TYR A 17 -1.76 13.51 6.62
C TYR A 17 -0.90 12.73 5.62
N ASN A 18 -0.90 13.13 4.35
CA ASN A 18 -0.12 12.41 3.33
C ASN A 18 1.39 12.56 3.57
N ALA A 19 1.87 13.72 4.02
CA ALA A 19 3.29 13.90 4.33
C ALA A 19 3.72 13.03 5.52
N ALA A 20 2.93 13.00 6.60
CA ALA A 20 3.19 12.15 7.75
C ALA A 20 3.20 10.66 7.37
N SER A 21 2.23 10.20 6.56
CA SER A 21 2.18 8.83 6.07
C SER A 21 3.35 8.50 5.15
N ALA A 22 3.77 9.43 4.27
CA ALA A 22 4.95 9.24 3.44
C ALA A 22 6.23 9.07 4.27
N ILE A 23 6.40 9.89 5.32
CA ILE A 23 7.54 9.80 6.24
C ILE A 23 7.51 8.48 7.01
N ALA A 24 6.34 8.07 7.53
CA ALA A 24 6.20 6.83 8.28
C ALA A 24 6.57 5.61 7.41
N TRP A 25 6.07 5.54 6.19
CA TRP A 25 6.43 4.45 5.27
C TRP A 25 7.86 4.54 4.76
N ALA A 26 8.43 5.74 4.58
CA ALA A 26 9.85 5.90 4.26
C ALA A 26 10.74 5.40 5.40
N ALA A 27 10.35 5.64 6.65
CA ALA A 27 11.04 5.10 7.83
C ALA A 27 10.94 3.58 7.90
N VAL A 28 9.77 2.98 7.59
CA VAL A 28 9.64 1.52 7.43
C VAL A 28 10.62 1.02 6.37
N LEU A 29 10.59 1.60 5.17
CA LEU A 29 11.44 1.18 4.05
C LEU A 29 12.93 1.29 4.39
N GLY A 30 13.35 2.41 4.98
CA GLY A 30 14.74 2.64 5.39
C GLY A 30 15.21 1.64 6.43
N ARG A 31 14.39 1.35 7.45
CA ARG A 31 14.74 0.34 8.46
C ARG A 31 14.85 -1.06 7.86
N VAL A 32 13.92 -1.46 6.98
CA VAL A 32 14.00 -2.75 6.30
C VAL A 32 15.26 -2.83 5.44
N ALA A 33 15.56 -1.80 4.65
CA ALA A 33 16.74 -1.76 3.77
C ALA A 33 18.06 -1.86 4.56
N VAL A 34 18.21 -1.09 5.64
CA VAL A 34 19.40 -1.11 6.49
C VAL A 34 19.58 -2.47 7.14
N VAL A 35 18.53 -3.03 7.75
CA VAL A 35 18.62 -4.32 8.45
C VAL A 35 18.90 -5.45 7.46
N CYS A 36 18.21 -5.49 6.32
CA CYS A 36 18.47 -6.48 5.26
C CYS A 36 19.92 -6.40 4.75
N GLY A 37 20.44 -5.20 4.51
CA GLY A 37 21.79 -5.02 3.96
C GLY A 37 22.91 -5.36 4.93
N TRP A 38 22.71 -5.18 6.25
CA TRP A 38 23.78 -5.30 7.24
C TRP A 38 23.70 -6.58 8.09
N LYS A 39 22.49 -7.01 8.40
CA LYS A 39 22.20 -8.05 9.40
C LYS A 39 21.37 -9.20 8.83
N GLY A 40 20.83 -9.04 7.62
CA GLY A 40 19.99 -10.01 6.93
C GLY A 40 18.50 -9.88 7.27
N PRO A 41 17.63 -10.47 6.42
CA PRO A 41 16.18 -10.31 6.50
C PRO A 41 15.54 -10.92 7.77
N VAL A 42 16.22 -11.87 8.42
CA VAL A 42 15.74 -12.55 9.64
C VAL A 42 15.57 -11.57 10.81
N LEU A 43 16.38 -10.50 10.86
CA LEU A 43 16.35 -9.52 11.95
C LEU A 43 15.40 -8.33 11.68
N VAL A 44 14.77 -8.26 10.50
CA VAL A 44 13.84 -7.18 10.15
C VAL A 44 12.67 -7.05 11.13
N PRO A 45 11.97 -8.13 11.53
CA PRO A 45 10.81 -8.02 12.42
C PRO A 45 11.17 -7.39 13.78
N LEU A 46 12.35 -7.68 14.33
CA LEU A 46 12.81 -7.13 15.60
C LEU A 46 12.86 -5.60 15.60
N VAL A 47 13.17 -4.98 14.47
CA VAL A 47 13.36 -3.53 14.35
C VAL A 47 12.12 -2.82 13.78
N VAL A 48 11.35 -3.53 12.96
CA VAL A 48 10.34 -2.91 12.09
C VAL A 48 8.91 -3.27 12.47
N ASP A 49 8.65 -4.45 13.04
CA ASP A 49 7.30 -5.04 13.06
C ASP A 49 6.26 -4.18 13.78
N ASN A 50 6.56 -3.70 14.99
CA ASN A 50 5.65 -2.83 15.73
C ASN A 50 5.39 -1.50 15.02
N PHE A 51 6.43 -0.88 14.46
CA PHE A 51 6.31 0.39 13.76
C PHE A 51 5.51 0.24 12.45
N ALA A 52 5.76 -0.82 11.68
CA ALA A 52 5.00 -1.14 10.48
C ALA A 52 3.53 -1.44 10.79
N ARG A 53 3.25 -2.19 11.87
CA ARG A 53 1.89 -2.52 12.30
C ARG A 53 1.08 -1.28 12.65
N ILE A 54 1.67 -0.38 13.44
CA ILE A 54 1.06 0.91 13.79
C ILE A 54 0.84 1.75 12.52
N THR A 55 1.86 1.87 11.67
CA THR A 55 1.78 2.64 10.41
C THR A 55 0.67 2.12 9.50
N GLN A 56 0.55 0.80 9.33
CA GLN A 56 -0.52 0.18 8.55
C GLN A 56 -1.90 0.37 9.19
N THR A 57 -1.98 0.47 10.52
CA THR A 57 -3.24 0.69 11.25
C THR A 57 -3.76 2.11 11.03
N PHE A 58 -2.89 3.10 10.88
CA PHE A 58 -3.28 4.46 10.49
C PHE A 58 -3.93 4.56 9.10
N ALA A 59 -3.78 3.55 8.24
CA ALA A 59 -4.49 3.50 6.95
C ALA A 59 -6.01 3.36 7.09
N VAL A 60 -6.53 3.00 8.28
CA VAL A 60 -7.98 3.06 8.58
C VAL A 60 -8.54 4.47 8.36
N MET A 61 -7.72 5.52 8.57
CA MET A 61 -8.12 6.89 8.27
C MET A 61 -8.50 7.09 6.80
N GLU A 62 -7.93 6.33 5.86
CA GLU A 62 -8.31 6.42 4.44
C GLU A 62 -9.74 5.94 4.19
N ILE A 63 -10.16 4.91 4.93
CA ILE A 63 -11.55 4.43 4.90
C ILE A 63 -12.46 5.55 5.40
N LEU A 64 -12.10 6.19 6.51
CA LEU A 64 -12.86 7.32 7.07
C LEU A 64 -12.91 8.51 6.10
N HIS A 65 -11.81 8.84 5.43
CA HIS A 65 -11.79 9.92 4.44
C HIS A 65 -12.67 9.63 3.22
N ALA A 66 -12.73 8.37 2.78
CA ALA A 66 -13.62 7.95 1.70
C ALA A 66 -15.09 7.99 2.14
N LEU A 67 -15.39 7.48 3.34
CA LEU A 67 -16.76 7.47 3.91
C LEU A 67 -17.32 8.88 4.12
N THR A 68 -16.50 9.79 4.62
CA THR A 68 -16.90 11.19 4.93
C THR A 68 -16.83 12.10 3.70
N GLY A 69 -16.40 11.60 2.53
CA GLY A 69 -16.25 12.41 1.32
C GLY A 69 -15.13 13.45 1.37
N VAL A 70 -14.22 13.38 2.35
CA VAL A 70 -13.01 14.20 2.39
C VAL A 70 -12.18 13.97 1.14
N VAL A 71 -12.10 12.72 0.67
CA VAL A 71 -11.47 12.35 -0.61
C VAL A 71 -12.48 11.65 -1.50
N PRO A 72 -12.61 12.01 -2.80
CA PRO A 72 -13.48 11.31 -3.74
C PRO A 72 -12.85 9.96 -4.11
N ALA A 73 -13.03 8.95 -3.26
CA ALA A 73 -12.52 7.60 -3.44
C ALA A 73 -13.66 6.58 -3.29
N PRO A 74 -13.69 5.47 -4.07
CA PRO A 74 -14.71 4.45 -3.90
C PRO A 74 -14.48 3.67 -2.59
N VAL A 75 -15.37 3.86 -1.63
CA VAL A 75 -15.28 3.33 -0.26
C VAL A 75 -14.96 1.84 -0.23
N PHE A 76 -15.71 1.02 -0.97
CA PHE A 76 -15.52 -0.43 -0.97
C PHE A 76 -14.11 -0.84 -1.43
N THR A 77 -13.57 -0.15 -2.44
CA THR A 77 -12.22 -0.45 -2.94
C THR A 77 -11.14 -0.04 -1.93
N THR A 78 -11.30 1.10 -1.27
CA THR A 78 -10.40 1.55 -0.20
C THR A 78 -10.45 0.58 0.99
N LEU A 79 -11.65 0.16 1.38
CA LEU A 79 -11.86 -0.82 2.44
C LEU A 79 -11.13 -2.13 2.14
N MET A 80 -11.33 -2.72 0.96
CA MET A 80 -10.69 -3.98 0.58
C MET A 80 -9.16 -3.87 0.57
N GLN A 81 -8.61 -2.77 0.07
CA GLN A 81 -7.15 -2.55 0.06
C GLN A 81 -6.57 -2.45 1.46
N VAL A 82 -7.21 -1.68 2.36
CA VAL A 82 -6.74 -1.50 3.73
C VAL A 82 -6.95 -2.78 4.54
N ALA A 83 -8.11 -3.42 4.41
CA ALA A 83 -8.45 -4.67 5.11
C ALA A 83 -7.49 -5.81 4.75
N SER A 84 -7.11 -5.97 3.48
CA SER A 84 -6.15 -7.01 3.06
C SER A 84 -4.82 -6.90 3.80
N ARG A 85 -4.28 -5.67 3.92
CA ARG A 85 -3.01 -5.46 4.62
C ARG A 85 -3.13 -5.54 6.13
N LEU A 86 -4.25 -5.08 6.69
CA LEU A 86 -4.54 -5.26 8.12
C LEU A 86 -4.65 -6.74 8.48
N PHE A 87 -5.28 -7.54 7.63
CA PHE A 87 -5.33 -8.99 7.79
C PHE A 87 -3.92 -9.59 7.87
N LEU A 88 -3.00 -9.25 6.97
CA LEU A 88 -1.62 -9.72 7.06
C LEU A 88 -0.93 -9.26 8.36
N MET A 89 -1.07 -7.99 8.75
CA MET A 89 -0.37 -7.46 9.94
C MET A 89 -0.92 -7.98 11.27
N TRP A 90 -2.23 -8.19 11.37
CA TRP A 90 -2.93 -8.52 12.62
C TRP A 90 -3.41 -9.96 12.72
N ALA A 91 -3.72 -10.62 11.60
CA ALA A 91 -4.15 -12.01 11.57
C ALA A 91 -3.02 -12.99 11.17
N ILE A 92 -1.94 -12.51 10.55
CA ILE A 92 -0.80 -13.38 10.20
C ILE A 92 0.43 -13.03 11.04
N CYS A 93 0.94 -11.80 10.93
CA CYS A 93 2.22 -11.44 11.50
C CYS A 93 2.16 -11.28 13.03
N TRP A 94 1.03 -10.85 13.59
CA TRP A 94 0.87 -10.67 15.04
C TRP A 94 0.68 -12.00 15.80
N PRO A 95 -0.21 -12.93 15.37
CA PRO A 95 -0.42 -14.18 16.09
C PRO A 95 0.73 -15.17 15.91
N PHE A 96 1.49 -15.04 14.82
CA PHE A 96 2.56 -15.96 14.46
C PHE A 96 3.91 -15.24 14.29
N PRO A 97 4.43 -14.56 15.34
CA PRO A 97 5.67 -13.80 15.25
C PRO A 97 6.87 -14.65 14.82
N GLN A 98 6.85 -15.96 15.08
CA GLN A 98 7.86 -16.92 14.64
C GLN A 98 7.97 -17.06 13.11
N LEU A 99 6.96 -16.65 12.35
CA LEU A 99 6.97 -16.69 10.88
C LEU A 99 7.56 -15.42 10.25
N ASN A 100 7.60 -14.32 11.00
CA ASN A 100 8.04 -13.01 10.51
C ASN A 100 9.54 -12.95 10.16
N PRO A 101 10.46 -13.67 10.84
CA PRO A 101 11.87 -13.76 10.45
C PRO A 101 12.09 -14.50 9.12
N SER A 102 11.57 -13.96 8.03
CA SER A 102 11.62 -14.56 6.71
C SER A 102 11.81 -13.53 5.61
N THR A 103 12.35 -14.00 4.47
CA THR A 103 12.52 -13.20 3.26
C THR A 103 11.19 -12.66 2.75
N TRP A 104 10.11 -13.44 2.84
CA TRP A 104 8.76 -13.06 2.43
C TRP A 104 8.20 -11.87 3.22
N TYR A 105 8.38 -11.85 4.54
CA TYR A 105 7.97 -10.72 5.36
C TYR A 105 8.73 -9.44 4.96
N SER A 106 10.04 -9.57 4.75
CA SER A 106 10.89 -8.44 4.35
C SER A 106 10.54 -7.91 2.95
N SER A 107 10.32 -8.80 1.98
CA SER A 107 9.93 -8.42 0.61
C SER A 107 8.52 -7.81 0.57
N MET A 108 7.58 -8.31 1.38
CA MET A 108 6.25 -7.73 1.56
C MET A 108 6.37 -6.28 2.06
N LEU A 109 7.08 -6.04 3.16
CA LEU A 109 7.25 -4.69 3.70
C LEU A 109 7.98 -3.76 2.74
N CYS A 110 9.01 -4.23 2.04
CA CYS A 110 9.67 -3.43 1.00
C CYS A 110 8.71 -3.02 -0.12
N ALA A 111 7.92 -3.97 -0.64
CA ALA A 111 6.98 -3.71 -1.72
C ALA A 111 5.87 -2.74 -1.29
N TRP A 112 5.32 -2.95 -0.10
CA TRP A 112 4.30 -2.08 0.48
C TRP A 112 4.86 -0.69 0.73
N ALA A 113 5.95 -0.57 1.49
CA ALA A 113 6.52 0.71 1.87
C ALA A 113 6.92 1.55 0.65
N THR A 114 7.53 0.92 -0.37
CA THR A 114 7.86 1.62 -1.63
C THR A 114 6.60 2.13 -2.33
N THR A 115 5.56 1.29 -2.43
CA THR A 115 4.28 1.69 -3.03
C THR A 115 3.64 2.85 -2.28
N GLU A 116 3.68 2.81 -0.96
CA GLU A 116 3.09 3.83 -0.09
C GLU A 116 3.84 5.15 -0.11
N VAL A 117 5.17 5.12 -0.06
CA VAL A 117 5.99 6.33 -0.22
C VAL A 117 5.65 7.03 -1.54
N ILE A 118 5.58 6.28 -2.65
CA ILE A 118 5.20 6.85 -3.96
C ILE A 118 3.78 7.43 -3.90
N ARG A 119 2.82 6.69 -3.33
CA ARG A 119 1.39 7.06 -3.30
C ARG A 119 1.15 8.32 -2.49
N TYR A 120 1.62 8.38 -1.26
CA TYR A 120 1.41 9.53 -0.40
C TYR A 120 2.18 10.76 -0.87
N THR A 121 3.42 10.59 -1.34
CA THR A 121 4.19 11.69 -1.94
C THR A 121 3.47 12.26 -3.15
N TYR A 122 2.93 11.39 -4.02
CA TYR A 122 2.09 11.81 -5.14
C TYR A 122 0.87 12.62 -4.68
N PHE A 123 0.19 12.19 -3.62
CA PHE A 123 -0.96 12.92 -3.09
C PHE A 123 -0.61 14.26 -2.47
N VAL A 124 0.56 14.42 -1.84
CA VAL A 124 1.06 15.73 -1.38
C VAL A 124 1.22 16.68 -2.56
N PHE A 125 2.01 16.31 -3.57
CA PHE A 125 2.24 17.18 -4.73
C PHE A 125 0.98 17.43 -5.54
N LYS A 126 0.04 16.48 -5.56
CA LYS A 126 -1.27 16.65 -6.21
C LYS A 126 -2.09 17.76 -5.57
N GLN A 127 -1.95 18.02 -4.26
CA GLN A 127 -2.64 19.17 -3.65
C GLN A 127 -2.15 20.49 -4.23
N PHE A 128 -0.89 20.58 -4.65
CA PHE A 128 -0.31 21.79 -5.21
C PHE A 128 -0.39 21.87 -6.74
N ASP A 129 -1.07 20.90 -7.39
CA ASP A 129 -1.11 20.76 -8.85
C ASP A 129 0.28 20.74 -9.51
N ALA A 130 1.31 20.31 -8.76
CA ALA A 130 2.72 20.41 -9.12
C ALA A 130 3.42 19.03 -9.01
N VAL A 131 2.80 17.98 -9.55
CA VAL A 131 3.36 16.63 -9.50
C VAL A 131 4.54 16.50 -10.47
N PRO A 132 5.76 16.15 -10.00
CA PRO A 132 6.89 15.91 -10.88
C PRO A 132 6.61 14.76 -11.86
N GLY A 133 7.05 14.90 -13.12
CA GLY A 133 6.81 13.90 -14.17
C GLY A 133 7.32 12.50 -13.82
N ALA A 134 8.50 12.41 -13.19
CA ALA A 134 9.06 11.15 -12.71
C ALA A 134 8.17 10.49 -11.64
N LEU A 135 7.64 11.27 -10.69
CA LEU A 135 6.74 10.78 -9.65
C LEU A 135 5.41 10.32 -10.23
N HIS A 136 4.89 11.06 -11.22
CA HIS A 136 3.69 10.66 -11.96
C HIS A 136 3.91 9.34 -12.70
N TRP A 137 5.04 9.19 -13.40
CA TRP A 137 5.39 7.94 -14.08
C TRP A 137 5.52 6.77 -13.11
N LEU A 138 6.20 6.97 -11.97
CA LEU A 138 6.36 5.96 -10.91
C LEU A 138 5.00 5.52 -10.38
N ARG A 139 4.10 6.46 -10.08
CA ARG A 139 2.75 6.17 -9.55
C ARG A 139 1.95 5.20 -10.43
N TYR A 140 2.18 5.21 -11.74
CA TYR A 140 1.48 4.38 -12.72
C TYR A 140 2.34 3.26 -13.32
N SER A 141 3.60 3.09 -12.91
CA SER A 141 4.49 2.04 -13.44
C SER A 141 5.10 1.14 -12.37
N ALA A 142 5.26 1.63 -11.12
CA ALA A 142 5.90 0.87 -10.05
C ALA A 142 5.19 -0.46 -9.74
N PHE A 143 3.87 -0.51 -9.94
CA PHE A 143 3.09 -1.73 -9.73
C PHE A 143 3.55 -2.90 -10.60
N LEU A 144 4.17 -2.67 -11.76
CA LEU A 144 4.64 -3.75 -12.64
C LEU A 144 5.61 -4.71 -11.93
N VAL A 145 6.40 -4.18 -11.00
CA VAL A 145 7.36 -4.97 -10.19
C VAL A 145 6.85 -5.17 -8.77
N LEU A 146 6.38 -4.09 -8.13
CA LEU A 146 6.01 -4.13 -6.71
C LEU A 146 4.77 -4.99 -6.45
N TYR A 147 3.86 -5.08 -7.41
CA TYR A 147 2.62 -5.84 -7.23
C TYR A 147 2.84 -7.36 -7.23
N PRO A 148 3.55 -7.96 -8.22
CA PRO A 148 3.93 -9.37 -8.13
C PRO A 148 4.70 -9.71 -6.86
N VAL A 149 5.65 -8.87 -6.46
CA VAL A 149 6.43 -9.07 -5.22
C VAL A 149 5.54 -9.00 -3.98
N GLY A 150 4.64 -8.02 -3.91
CA GLY A 150 3.69 -7.87 -2.81
C GLY A 150 2.78 -9.09 -2.67
N ILE A 151 2.01 -9.40 -3.71
CA ILE A 151 1.04 -10.50 -3.68
C ILE A 151 1.71 -11.85 -3.42
N SER A 152 2.84 -12.15 -4.08
CA SER A 152 3.56 -13.41 -3.83
C SER A 152 4.01 -13.54 -2.37
N SER A 153 4.48 -12.44 -1.77
CA SER A 153 4.91 -12.43 -0.38
C SER A 153 3.74 -12.58 0.59
N GLU A 154 2.61 -11.91 0.32
CA GLU A 154 1.37 -12.02 1.13
C GLU A 154 0.81 -13.45 1.09
N VAL A 155 0.78 -14.07 -0.08
CA VAL A 155 0.39 -15.49 -0.26
C VAL A 155 1.35 -16.40 0.50
N ALA A 156 2.66 -16.22 0.35
CA ALA A 156 3.65 -17.06 1.04
C ALA A 156 3.52 -16.98 2.56
N MET A 157 3.34 -15.78 3.13
CA MET A 157 3.11 -15.59 4.56
C MET A 157 1.83 -16.26 5.04
N THR A 158 0.75 -16.15 4.25
CA THR A 158 -0.54 -16.76 4.58
C THR A 158 -0.48 -18.29 4.49
N LEU A 159 0.21 -18.85 3.49
CA LEU A 159 0.43 -20.29 3.35
C LEU A 159 1.28 -20.85 4.48
N LYS A 160 2.32 -20.13 4.91
CA LYS A 160 3.14 -20.50 6.08
C LYS A 160 2.32 -20.57 7.36
N ALA A 161 1.38 -19.63 7.55
CA ALA A 161 0.46 -19.69 8.67
C ALA A 161 -0.49 -20.89 8.55
N LEU A 162 -1.10 -21.08 7.38
CA LEU A 162 -2.05 -22.16 7.09
C LEU A 162 -1.48 -23.55 7.34
N PHE A 163 -0.30 -23.84 6.79
CA PHE A 163 0.37 -25.14 6.96
C PHE A 163 1.17 -25.26 8.25
N GLY A 164 1.25 -24.19 9.04
CA GLY A 164 1.96 -24.15 10.30
C GLY A 164 0.99 -23.97 11.46
N PRO A 165 1.13 -22.88 12.24
CA PRO A 165 0.44 -22.71 13.52
C PRO A 165 -1.04 -22.31 13.43
N ALA A 166 -1.65 -22.17 12.24
CA ALA A 166 -3.04 -21.70 12.13
C ALA A 166 -4.03 -22.57 12.92
N SER A 167 -3.85 -23.89 12.91
CA SER A 167 -4.73 -24.82 13.63
C SER A 167 -4.64 -24.71 15.15
N SER A 168 -3.55 -24.14 15.70
CA SER A 168 -3.39 -23.96 17.14
C SER A 168 -4.14 -22.75 17.70
N VAL A 169 -4.64 -21.86 16.84
CA VAL A 169 -5.43 -20.69 17.27
C VAL A 169 -6.90 -21.06 17.45
N ALA A 170 -7.50 -21.64 16.41
CA ALA A 170 -8.86 -22.14 16.43
C ALA A 170 -9.08 -23.11 15.27
N THR A 171 -10.03 -24.04 15.42
CA THR A 171 -10.41 -24.99 14.37
C THR A 171 -10.92 -24.33 13.10
N TRP A 172 -11.58 -23.18 13.20
CA TRP A 172 -12.09 -22.43 12.05
C TRP A 172 -11.01 -21.61 11.33
N TYR A 173 -9.89 -21.33 11.99
CA TYR A 173 -8.87 -20.38 11.50
C TYR A 173 -8.26 -20.78 10.14
N PRO A 174 -7.85 -22.05 9.92
CA PRO A 174 -7.36 -22.50 8.62
C PRO A 174 -8.37 -22.29 7.48
N TYR A 175 -9.65 -22.53 7.73
CA TYR A 175 -10.70 -22.34 6.72
C TYR A 175 -10.86 -20.87 6.33
N ALA A 176 -10.73 -19.94 7.28
CA ALA A 176 -10.70 -18.52 6.99
C ALA A 176 -9.49 -18.13 6.12
N LEU A 177 -8.30 -18.68 6.41
CA LEU A 177 -7.10 -18.44 5.60
C LEU A 177 -7.27 -18.97 4.16
N ILE A 178 -7.87 -20.15 4.00
CA ILE A 178 -8.20 -20.72 2.68
C ILE A 178 -9.13 -19.79 1.91
N ALA A 179 -10.19 -19.27 2.55
CA ALA A 179 -11.11 -18.33 1.91
C ALA A 179 -10.40 -17.06 1.42
N VAL A 180 -9.48 -16.51 2.22
CA VAL A 180 -8.66 -15.35 1.83
C VAL A 180 -7.76 -15.69 0.64
N LEU A 181 -7.05 -16.81 0.67
CA LEU A 181 -6.20 -17.26 -0.43
C LEU A 181 -6.99 -17.46 -1.74
N LEU A 182 -8.18 -18.04 -1.66
CA LEU A 182 -9.07 -18.18 -2.81
C LEU A 182 -9.49 -16.83 -3.37
N SER A 183 -9.74 -15.83 -2.51
CA SER A 183 -10.09 -14.47 -2.94
C SER A 183 -8.95 -13.74 -3.68
N TYR A 184 -7.69 -14.10 -3.39
CA TYR A 184 -6.52 -13.50 -4.04
C TYR A 184 -6.42 -13.90 -5.52
N ILE A 185 -6.95 -15.06 -5.93
CA ILE A 185 -6.91 -15.52 -7.32
C ILE A 185 -7.66 -14.54 -8.25
N PRO A 186 -8.99 -14.32 -8.11
CA PRO A 186 -9.69 -13.36 -8.95
C PRO A 186 -9.30 -11.91 -8.61
N GLY A 187 -9.12 -11.60 -7.32
CA GLY A 187 -8.81 -10.25 -6.85
C GLY A 187 -7.50 -9.72 -7.45
N SER A 188 -6.47 -10.58 -7.51
CA SER A 188 -5.16 -10.15 -7.98
C SER A 188 -5.15 -9.82 -9.48
N VAL A 189 -5.83 -10.63 -10.30
CA VAL A 189 -5.92 -10.45 -11.75
C VAL A 189 -6.75 -9.23 -12.11
N ILE A 190 -7.90 -9.04 -11.45
CA ILE A 190 -8.79 -7.89 -11.68
C ILE A 190 -8.06 -6.58 -11.37
N LEU A 191 -7.43 -6.50 -10.20
CA LEU A 191 -6.75 -5.29 -9.75
C LEU A 191 -5.53 -4.97 -10.64
N TYR A 192 -4.74 -5.98 -11.02
CA TYR A 192 -3.61 -5.79 -11.93
C TYR A 192 -4.06 -5.30 -13.31
N SER A 193 -5.10 -5.92 -13.87
CA SER A 193 -5.69 -5.52 -15.15
C SER A 193 -6.22 -4.08 -15.12
N HIS A 194 -6.83 -3.68 -14.00
CA HIS A 194 -7.27 -2.32 -13.79
C HIS A 194 -6.09 -1.32 -13.74
N MET A 195 -4.99 -1.66 -13.06
CA MET A 195 -3.79 -0.81 -13.04
C MET A 195 -3.13 -0.68 -14.42
N LEU A 196 -3.14 -1.73 -15.25
CA LEU A 196 -2.69 -1.65 -16.65
C LEU A 196 -3.55 -0.68 -17.48
N LYS A 197 -4.88 -0.74 -17.31
CA LYS A 197 -5.81 0.22 -17.94
C LYS A 197 -5.53 1.64 -17.48
N GLN A 198 -5.32 1.86 -16.18
CA GLN A 198 -4.96 3.16 -15.63
C GLN A 198 -3.63 3.67 -16.20
N ARG A 199 -2.60 2.83 -16.26
CA ARG A 199 -1.32 3.18 -16.85
C ARG A 199 -1.48 3.63 -18.29
N ARG A 200 -2.22 2.89 -19.12
CA ARG A 200 -2.49 3.27 -20.51
C ARG A 200 -3.25 4.59 -20.61
N LYS A 201 -4.20 4.83 -19.70
CA LYS A 201 -5.00 6.07 -19.67
C LYS A 201 -4.14 7.30 -19.32
N TYR A 202 -3.29 7.20 -18.29
CA TYR A 202 -2.54 8.35 -17.78
C TYR A 202 -1.18 8.54 -18.46
N LEU A 203 -0.51 7.46 -18.88
CA LEU A 203 0.82 7.53 -19.52
C LEU A 203 0.80 7.24 -21.04
N GLY A 204 -0.28 6.70 -21.58
CA GLY A 204 -0.41 6.41 -23.02
C GLY A 204 -0.68 7.67 -23.86
N ALA A 205 -0.82 7.49 -25.18
CA ALA A 205 -1.01 8.60 -26.13
C ALA A 205 -2.18 9.54 -25.77
N GLY A 206 -3.24 9.04 -25.12
CA GLY A 206 -4.37 9.84 -24.64
C GLY A 206 -4.04 10.81 -23.49
N GLY A 207 -3.02 10.53 -22.67
CA GLY A 207 -2.56 11.42 -21.60
C GLY A 207 -1.84 12.66 -22.15
N LYS A 208 -1.05 12.49 -23.22
CA LYS A 208 -0.35 13.59 -23.91
C LYS A 208 -1.30 14.59 -24.56
N SER A 209 -2.40 14.12 -25.15
CA SER A 209 -3.42 15.01 -25.75
C SER A 209 -4.26 15.78 -24.71
N ALA A 210 -4.48 15.22 -23.52
CA ALA A 210 -5.19 15.91 -22.44
C ALA A 210 -4.33 17.03 -21.80
N GLU A 211 -3.01 16.82 -21.71
CA GLU A 211 -2.08 17.81 -21.21
C GLU A 211 -1.83 18.95 -22.20
N GLN A 212 -1.83 18.66 -23.52
CA GLN A 212 -1.79 19.68 -24.57
C GLN A 212 -3.04 20.56 -24.63
N LYS A 213 -4.24 19.98 -24.44
CA LYS A 213 -5.50 20.75 -24.39
C LYS A 213 -5.65 21.65 -23.16
N LYS A 214 -4.88 21.41 -22.10
CA LYS A 214 -4.91 22.22 -20.87
C LYS A 214 -3.91 23.39 -20.89
N LYS A 215 -3.00 23.39 -21.87
CA LYS A 215 -1.99 24.43 -22.11
C LYS A 215 -2.36 25.36 -23.29
N GLN A 216 -3.44 25.06 -24.00
CA GLN A 216 -4.11 25.95 -24.97
C GLN A 216 -5.31 26.61 -24.28
#